data_AF-A0A519QS96-F1
#
_entry.id   AF-A0A519QS96-F1
#
_cell.length_a   1.000
_cell.length_b   1.000
_cell.length_c   1.000
_cell.angle_alpha   90.00
_cell.angle_beta   90.00
_cell.angle_gamma   90.00
#
_symmetry.space_group_name_H-M   'P 1'
#
loop_
_entity.id
_entity.type
_entity.pdbx_description
1 polymer ?
#
loop_
_entity_poly.entity_id
_entity_poly.type
_entity_poly.pdbx_seq_one_letter_code
_entity_poly.pdbx_strand_id
1 'polypeptide(L)'
;MSRVPNTVGGGARTNLNGLQFEGRTDLKEAIKKHPDYHLNEKEQVIKGNIVVAQYFEKNGLYKKLLEPKGIKYRTVISKKLLPDGALLVDNTIYIVEKKYQAGAGSVDEKLQTCDFKKKQYQKLFNPIGINVEFFYVLNRWFEQECN
;
A
#
# COMPACT_ATOMS: atom_id res chain seq x y z
N MET A 1 -28.58 -8.45 2.82
CA MET A 1 -28.09 -9.47 3.77
C MET A 1 -26.57 -9.48 3.72
N SER A 2 -25.93 -9.03 4.80
CA SER A 2 -24.47 -8.89 4.90
C SER A 2 -23.83 -10.24 5.19
N ARG A 3 -22.76 -10.58 4.44
CA ARG A 3 -22.01 -11.83 4.58
C ARG A 3 -21.26 -11.85 5.91
N VAL A 4 -21.49 -12.89 6.72
CA VAL A 4 -20.74 -13.20 7.94
C VAL A 4 -19.33 -13.67 7.55
N PRO A 5 -18.24 -13.04 8.05
CA PRO A 5 -16.89 -13.53 7.84
C PRO A 5 -16.59 -14.74 8.72
N ASN A 6 -15.80 -15.69 8.20
CA ASN A 6 -15.45 -16.94 8.85
C ASN A 6 -14.71 -16.76 10.20
N THR A 7 -15.10 -17.60 11.16
CA THR A 7 -14.73 -17.59 12.59
C THR A 7 -13.58 -18.56 12.93
N VAL A 8 -12.58 -18.74 12.06
CA VAL A 8 -11.43 -19.60 12.40
C VAL A 8 -10.11 -18.95 12.02
N GLY A 9 -9.30 -18.67 13.05
CA GLY A 9 -7.89 -18.29 12.94
C GLY A 9 -7.53 -16.96 13.59
N GLY A 10 -6.95 -17.02 14.79
CA GLY A 10 -6.18 -15.92 15.40
C GLY A 10 -6.94 -15.11 16.45
N GLY A 11 -6.42 -15.12 17.68
CA GLY A 11 -7.07 -14.60 18.89
C GLY A 11 -7.60 -13.16 18.79
N ALA A 12 -8.77 -12.95 19.41
CA ALA A 12 -9.53 -11.70 19.43
C ALA A 12 -8.74 -10.44 19.88
N ARG A 13 -7.64 -10.61 20.63
CA ARG A 13 -6.75 -9.52 21.06
C ARG A 13 -5.73 -9.10 19.99
N THR A 14 -5.30 -10.03 19.15
CA THR A 14 -4.38 -9.77 18.02
C THR A 14 -5.08 -8.94 16.94
N ASN A 15 -6.37 -9.23 16.72
CA ASN A 15 -7.20 -8.47 15.79
C ASN A 15 -7.48 -7.06 16.27
N LEU A 16 -7.60 -6.79 17.58
CA LEU A 16 -7.90 -5.43 18.07
C LEU A 16 -6.76 -4.44 17.77
N ASN A 17 -5.52 -4.82 18.10
CA ASN A 17 -4.33 -4.01 17.80
C ASN A 17 -3.98 -4.06 16.29
N GLY A 18 -4.20 -5.21 15.66
CA GLY A 18 -4.10 -5.36 14.21
C GLY A 18 -5.06 -4.45 13.46
N LEU A 19 -6.32 -4.30 13.90
CA LEU A 19 -7.34 -3.40 13.34
C LEU A 19 -6.99 -1.92 13.53
N GLN A 20 -6.37 -1.54 14.64
CA GLN A 20 -5.88 -0.17 14.84
C GLN A 20 -4.73 0.17 13.89
N PHE A 21 -3.82 -0.79 13.62
CA PHE A 21 -2.72 -0.61 12.66
C PHE A 21 -3.16 -0.79 11.20
N GLU A 22 -4.12 -1.69 10.92
CA GLU A 22 -4.75 -1.93 9.61
C GLU A 22 -5.76 -0.84 9.22
N GLY A 23 -6.02 0.14 10.08
CA GLY A 23 -6.80 1.33 9.75
C GLY A 23 -6.36 1.84 8.37
N ARG A 24 -7.25 1.76 7.39
CA ARG A 24 -6.99 1.88 5.94
C ARG A 24 -6.64 3.30 5.51
N THR A 25 -6.11 4.06 6.44
CA THR A 25 -6.10 5.51 6.46
C THR A 25 -4.74 6.02 6.91
N ASP A 26 -3.71 5.20 7.09
CA ASP A 26 -2.48 5.73 7.69
C ASP A 26 -1.74 6.71 6.78
N LEU A 27 -1.46 6.37 5.51
CA LEU A 27 -0.86 7.32 4.57
C LEU A 27 -1.84 8.44 4.16
N LYS A 28 -3.10 8.08 3.91
CA LYS A 28 -4.14 9.05 3.51
C LYS A 28 -4.44 10.06 4.61
N GLU A 29 -4.55 9.62 5.86
CA GLU A 29 -4.74 10.52 7.02
C GLU A 29 -3.45 11.21 7.39
N ALA A 30 -2.27 10.60 7.23
CA ALA A 30 -1.00 11.31 7.41
C ALA A 30 -0.92 12.51 6.46
N ILE A 31 -1.33 12.35 5.19
CA ILE A 31 -1.43 13.47 4.25
C ILE A 31 -2.45 14.50 4.73
N LYS A 32 -3.67 14.10 5.14
CA LYS A 32 -4.70 15.03 5.61
C LYS A 32 -4.35 15.76 6.90
N LYS A 33 -3.55 15.16 7.78
CA LYS A 33 -3.10 15.74 9.05
C LYS A 33 -1.87 16.63 8.87
N HIS A 34 -1.18 16.53 7.73
CA HIS A 34 0.01 17.33 7.48
C HIS A 34 -0.39 18.80 7.23
N PRO A 35 0.28 19.79 7.86
CA PRO A 35 -0.13 21.19 7.76
C PRO A 35 -0.06 21.75 6.32
N ASP A 36 0.93 21.31 5.55
CA ASP A 36 1.18 21.85 4.20
C ASP A 36 0.48 21.09 3.06
N TYR A 37 -0.07 19.91 3.33
CA TYR A 37 -0.62 19.03 2.28
C TYR A 37 -2.11 18.81 2.47
N HIS A 38 -2.83 18.86 1.36
CA HIS A 38 -4.28 18.65 1.35
C HIS A 38 -4.62 17.60 0.31
N LEU A 39 -5.58 16.73 0.62
CA LEU A 39 -6.08 15.74 -0.32
C LEU A 39 -7.46 16.18 -0.85
N ASN A 40 -7.58 16.33 -2.16
CA ASN A 40 -8.87 16.68 -2.77
C ASN A 40 -9.75 15.44 -3.06
N GLU A 41 -10.98 15.68 -3.53
CA GLU A 41 -11.96 14.62 -3.88
C GLU A 41 -11.46 13.66 -4.97
N LYS A 42 -10.56 14.12 -5.83
CA LYS A 42 -9.93 13.32 -6.89
C LYS A 42 -8.72 12.51 -6.40
N GLU A 43 -8.43 12.54 -5.10
CA GLU A 43 -7.25 11.92 -4.48
C GLU A 43 -5.93 12.52 -4.96
N GLN A 44 -5.91 13.81 -5.29
CA GLN A 44 -4.68 14.57 -5.56
C GLN A 44 -4.18 15.22 -4.28
N VAL A 45 -2.87 15.16 -4.06
CA VAL A 45 -2.16 15.83 -2.99
C VAL A 45 -1.76 17.22 -3.48
N ILE A 46 -2.19 18.24 -2.75
CA ILE A 46 -2.00 19.66 -3.07
C ILE A 46 -1.09 20.27 -2.01
N LYS A 47 -0.06 21.00 -2.43
CA LYS A 47 0.78 21.85 -1.57
C LYS A 47 0.59 23.30 -1.99
N GLY A 48 0.01 24.12 -1.12
CA GLY A 48 -0.45 25.47 -1.49
C GLY A 48 -1.52 25.39 -2.59
N ASN A 49 -1.20 25.83 -3.81
CA ASN A 49 -2.10 25.80 -4.98
C ASN A 49 -1.65 24.83 -6.09
N ILE A 50 -0.64 24.01 -5.84
CA ILE A 50 -0.04 23.12 -6.84
C ILE A 50 -0.36 21.68 -6.49
N VAL A 51 -0.79 20.90 -7.49
CA VAL A 51 -0.90 19.44 -7.37
C VAL A 51 0.50 18.85 -7.44
N VAL A 52 0.93 18.24 -6.33
CA VAL A 52 2.28 17.67 -6.20
C VAL A 52 2.29 16.15 -6.32
N ALA A 53 1.17 15.48 -6.06
CA ALA A 53 1.08 14.04 -6.19
C ALA A 53 -0.35 13.55 -6.47
N GLN A 54 -0.46 12.31 -6.93
CA GLN A 54 -1.73 11.60 -7.05
C GLN A 54 -1.69 10.36 -6.14
N TYR A 55 -2.64 10.27 -5.22
CA TYR A 55 -2.80 9.13 -4.32
C TYR A 55 -3.69 8.05 -4.95
N PHE A 56 -3.35 6.78 -4.68
CA PHE A 56 -4.12 5.61 -5.05
C PHE A 56 -4.12 4.58 -3.93
N GLU A 57 -5.18 3.79 -3.84
CA GLU A 57 -5.28 2.66 -2.92
C GLU A 57 -5.89 1.44 -3.62
N LYS A 58 -5.35 0.25 -3.33
CA LYS A 58 -5.89 -1.04 -3.80
C LYS A 58 -6.23 -1.05 -5.30
N ASN A 59 -7.52 -1.15 -5.63
CA ASN A 59 -8.01 -1.21 -7.01
C ASN A 59 -7.95 0.15 -7.72
N GLY A 60 -7.91 1.25 -6.98
CA GLY A 60 -7.82 2.61 -7.53
C GLY A 60 -6.57 2.80 -8.39
N LEU A 61 -5.45 2.18 -8.01
CA LEU A 61 -4.21 2.21 -8.79
C LEU A 61 -4.42 1.70 -10.22
N TYR A 62 -5.13 0.58 -10.37
CA TYR A 62 -5.35 -0.02 -11.67
C TYR A 62 -6.33 0.80 -12.51
N LYS A 63 -7.48 1.16 -11.92
CA LYS A 63 -8.56 1.85 -12.63
C LYS A 63 -8.18 3.27 -13.04
N LYS A 64 -7.46 3.99 -12.17
CA LYS A 64 -7.17 5.41 -12.36
C LYS A 64 -5.82 5.69 -13.03
N LEU A 65 -4.84 4.79 -12.90
CA LEU A 65 -3.50 5.00 -13.47
C LEU A 65 -3.17 4.03 -14.61
N LEU A 66 -3.39 2.73 -14.43
CA LEU A 66 -2.92 1.71 -15.39
C LEU A 66 -3.86 1.53 -16.58
N GLU A 67 -5.16 1.42 -16.34
CA GLU A 67 -6.18 1.25 -17.40
C GLU A 67 -6.19 2.42 -18.39
N PRO A 68 -6.16 3.71 -17.95
CA PRO A 68 -6.09 4.84 -18.88
C PRO A 68 -4.78 4.89 -19.68
N LYS A 69 -3.69 4.30 -19.16
CA LYS A 69 -2.41 4.15 -19.86
C LYS A 69 -2.33 2.88 -20.72
N GLY A 70 -3.44 2.15 -20.88
CA GLY A 70 -3.51 0.94 -21.72
C GLY A 70 -2.88 -0.31 -21.11
N ILE A 71 -2.48 -0.28 -19.83
CA ILE A 71 -1.80 -1.41 -19.19
C ILE A 71 -2.80 -2.41 -18.61
N LYS A 72 -2.88 -3.59 -19.24
CA LYS A 72 -3.64 -4.74 -18.73
C LYS A 72 -2.76 -5.58 -17.82
N TYR A 73 -2.90 -5.45 -16.50
CA TYR A 73 -2.02 -6.15 -15.54
C TYR A 73 -1.90 -7.67 -15.78
N ARG A 74 -2.97 -8.32 -16.28
CA ARG A 74 -3.01 -9.76 -16.57
C ARG A 74 -2.02 -10.21 -17.64
N THR A 75 -1.55 -9.30 -18.50
CA THR A 75 -0.53 -9.63 -19.51
C THR A 75 0.89 -9.50 -18.97
N VAL A 76 1.06 -8.88 -17.79
CA VAL A 76 2.39 -8.58 -17.23
C VAL A 76 2.69 -9.43 -15.99
N ILE A 77 1.71 -9.58 -15.11
CA ILE A 77 1.83 -10.28 -13.83
C ILE A 77 0.70 -11.31 -13.63
N SER A 78 1.01 -12.42 -12.97
CA SER A 78 0.07 -13.55 -12.78
C SER A 78 -1.00 -13.27 -11.72
N LYS A 79 -0.72 -12.39 -10.76
CA LYS A 79 -1.64 -12.02 -9.68
C LYS A 79 -1.69 -10.51 -9.51
N LYS A 80 -2.90 -9.98 -9.30
CA LYS A 80 -3.11 -8.56 -9.03
C LYS A 80 -2.51 -8.20 -7.67
N LEU A 81 -1.68 -7.16 -7.63
CA LEU A 81 -1.04 -6.65 -6.42
C LEU A 81 -1.82 -5.44 -5.93
N LEU A 82 -2.33 -5.47 -4.70
CA LEU A 82 -3.13 -4.37 -4.18
C LEU A 82 -2.31 -3.67 -3.10
N PRO A 83 -1.79 -2.45 -3.37
CA PRO A 83 -1.03 -1.73 -2.36
C PRO A 83 -1.97 -1.16 -1.31
N ASP A 84 -1.46 -1.03 -0.07
CA ASP A 84 -2.16 -0.33 1.00
C ASP A 84 -2.26 1.17 0.71
N GLY A 85 -1.18 1.76 0.18
CA GLY A 85 -1.16 3.12 -0.34
C GLY A 85 -0.14 3.26 -1.47
N ALA A 86 -0.43 4.14 -2.42
CA ALA A 86 0.49 4.48 -3.51
C ALA A 86 0.40 5.98 -3.80
N LEU A 87 1.55 6.62 -4.01
CA LEU A 87 1.65 8.03 -4.39
C LEU A 87 2.46 8.13 -5.68
N LEU A 88 1.88 8.73 -6.71
CA LEU A 88 2.62 9.11 -7.91
C LEU A 88 3.05 10.56 -7.76
N VAL A 89 4.36 10.79 -7.68
CA VAL A 89 5.00 12.11 -7.66
C VAL A 89 5.84 12.20 -8.92
N ASP A 90 5.56 13.18 -9.77
CA ASP A 90 6.16 13.32 -11.09
C ASP A 90 6.12 12.00 -11.90
N ASN A 91 7.27 11.36 -12.09
CA ASN A 91 7.42 10.11 -12.83
C ASN A 91 7.80 8.91 -11.93
N THR A 92 7.66 9.04 -10.62
CA THR A 92 8.00 8.00 -9.64
C THR A 92 6.77 7.65 -8.82
N ILE A 93 6.43 6.35 -8.79
CA ILE A 93 5.40 5.82 -7.93
C ILE A 93 6.00 5.22 -6.66
N TYR A 94 5.55 5.75 -5.52
CA TYR A 94 5.91 5.35 -4.18
C TYR A 94 4.83 4.39 -3.69
N ILE A 95 5.15 3.09 -3.64
CA ILE A 95 4.27 2.06 -3.10
C ILE A 95 4.57 1.87 -1.62
N VAL A 96 3.55 1.98 -0.78
CA VAL A 96 3.63 1.78 0.66
C VAL A 96 2.83 0.54 1.05
N GLU A 97 3.50 -0.40 1.70
CA GLU A 97 2.88 -1.61 2.27
C GLU A 97 3.10 -1.65 3.78
N LYS A 98 2.02 -1.91 4.49
CA LYS A 98 2.07 -2.05 5.94
C LYS A 98 2.26 -3.52 6.30
N LYS A 99 3.14 -3.80 7.26
CA LYS A 99 3.28 -5.13 7.85
C LYS A 99 3.06 -5.05 9.33
N TYR A 100 2.08 -5.81 9.78
CA TYR A 100 1.75 -5.99 11.17
C TYR A 100 2.17 -7.38 11.64
N GLN A 101 2.77 -7.44 12.81
CA GLN A 101 3.05 -8.66 13.54
C GLN A 101 2.72 -8.49 15.01
N ALA A 102 2.22 -9.56 15.64
CA ALA A 102 1.85 -9.55 17.06
C ALA A 102 2.28 -10.82 17.82
N GLY A 103 3.04 -11.71 17.18
CA GLY A 103 3.62 -12.91 17.80
C GLY A 103 4.66 -13.56 16.87
N ALA A 104 5.39 -14.54 17.39
CA ALA A 104 6.51 -15.22 16.72
C ALA A 104 6.11 -16.16 15.55
N GLY A 105 5.00 -15.88 14.85
CA GLY A 105 4.58 -16.64 13.65
C GLY A 105 5.54 -16.42 12.47
N SER A 106 5.12 -16.72 11.24
CA SER A 106 5.96 -16.56 10.02
C SER A 106 6.34 -15.09 9.75
N VAL A 107 7.38 -14.60 10.41
CA VAL A 107 7.94 -13.24 10.28
C VAL A 107 8.79 -13.16 9.03
N ASP A 108 9.73 -14.09 8.88
CA ASP A 108 10.72 -14.09 7.80
C ASP A 108 10.07 -14.31 6.43
N GLU A 109 9.04 -15.16 6.34
CA GLU A 109 8.26 -15.39 5.12
C GLU A 109 7.57 -14.10 4.63
N LYS A 110 7.09 -13.25 5.55
CA LYS A 110 6.44 -11.98 5.21
C LYS A 110 7.45 -10.96 4.66
N LEU A 111 8.67 -10.93 5.19
CA LEU A 111 9.72 -10.03 4.73
C LEU A 111 10.33 -10.50 3.39
N GLN A 112 10.47 -11.81 3.17
CA GLN A 112 10.99 -12.37 1.92
C GLN A 112 10.09 -12.06 0.70
N THR A 113 8.77 -12.15 0.86
CA THR A 113 7.82 -11.90 -0.25
C THR A 113 7.76 -10.44 -0.70
N CYS A 114 8.34 -9.53 0.07
CA CYS A 114 8.29 -8.11 -0.18
C CYS A 114 9.17 -7.67 -1.36
N ASP A 115 10.41 -8.18 -1.45
CA ASP A 115 11.30 -7.92 -2.60
C ASP A 115 10.67 -8.42 -3.91
N PHE A 116 10.03 -9.58 -3.85
CA PHE A 116 9.29 -10.11 -4.99
C PHE A 116 8.16 -9.16 -5.43
N LYS A 117 7.36 -8.61 -4.49
CA LYS A 117 6.33 -7.61 -4.83
C LYS A 117 6.93 -6.38 -5.50
N LYS A 118 8.05 -5.85 -4.99
CA LYS A 118 8.75 -4.69 -5.60
C LYS A 118 9.10 -4.98 -7.06
N LYS A 119 9.72 -6.12 -7.34
CA LYS A 119 10.06 -6.56 -8.71
C LYS A 119 8.82 -6.67 -9.61
N GLN A 120 7.71 -7.18 -9.09
CA GLN A 120 6.47 -7.26 -9.86
C GLN A 120 5.87 -5.88 -10.19
N TYR A 121 5.92 -4.93 -9.25
CA TYR A 121 5.50 -3.56 -9.54
C TYR A 121 6.43 -2.89 -10.55
N GLN A 122 7.74 -3.04 -10.42
CA GLN A 122 8.70 -2.55 -11.44
C GLN A 122 8.35 -3.10 -12.83
N LYS A 123 8.09 -4.40 -12.95
CA LYS A 123 7.66 -5.02 -14.21
C LYS A 123 6.35 -4.41 -14.74
N LEU A 124 5.40 -4.11 -13.85
CA LEU A 124 4.10 -3.52 -14.19
C LEU A 124 4.20 -2.08 -14.71
N PHE A 125 5.13 -1.29 -14.16
CA PHE A 125 5.28 0.13 -14.46
C PHE A 125 6.36 0.43 -15.52
N ASN A 126 7.29 -0.50 -15.77
CA ASN A 126 8.34 -0.37 -16.78
C ASN A 126 7.82 0.00 -18.19
N PRO A 127 6.71 -0.57 -18.71
CA PRO A 127 6.21 -0.24 -20.05
C PRO A 127 5.72 1.20 -20.21
N ILE A 128 5.40 1.87 -19.10
CA ILE A 128 4.91 3.26 -19.09
C ILE A 128 5.95 4.24 -18.56
N GLY A 129 7.20 3.78 -18.39
CA GLY A 129 8.34 4.61 -18.00
C GLY A 129 8.27 5.18 -16.59
N ILE A 130 7.42 4.64 -15.71
CA ILE A 130 7.30 5.11 -14.32
C ILE A 130 8.30 4.37 -13.43
N ASN A 131 9.10 5.12 -12.67
CA ASN A 131 10.00 4.56 -11.65
C ASN A 131 9.21 4.05 -10.45
N VAL A 132 9.64 2.97 -9.83
CA VAL A 132 8.96 2.38 -8.67
C VAL A 132 9.86 2.41 -7.45
N GLU A 133 9.43 3.16 -6.44
CA GLU A 133 9.99 3.12 -5.10
C GLU A 133 9.03 2.37 -4.16
N PHE A 134 9.60 1.60 -3.24
CA PHE A 134 8.84 0.68 -2.40
C PHE A 134 9.22 0.82 -0.94
N PHE A 135 8.24 1.11 -0.10
CA PHE A 135 8.41 1.37 1.33
C PHE A 135 7.62 0.36 2.16
N TYR A 136 8.24 -0.04 3.27
CA TYR A 136 7.62 -0.84 4.30
C TYR A 136 7.34 0.02 5.51
N VAL A 137 6.11 -0.04 6.00
CA VAL A 137 5.77 0.49 7.32
C VAL A 137 5.54 -0.70 8.23
N LEU A 138 6.53 -0.95 9.09
CA LEU A 138 6.53 -2.03 10.06
C LEU A 138 6.00 -1.51 11.39
N ASN A 139 5.26 -2.34 12.13
CA ASN A 139 4.93 -2.00 13.51
C ASN A 139 6.11 -2.27 14.45
N ARG A 140 6.08 -1.71 15.66
CA ARG A 140 7.14 -1.83 16.68
C ARG A 140 7.54 -3.26 17.05
N TRP A 141 6.72 -4.26 16.71
CA TRP A 141 7.08 -5.66 16.91
C TRP A 141 8.40 -6.02 16.20
N PHE A 142 8.67 -5.44 15.02
CA PHE A 142 9.90 -5.69 14.26
C PHE A 142 11.13 -4.97 14.82
N GLU A 143 10.99 -4.17 15.88
CA GLU A 143 12.10 -3.52 16.59
C GLU A 143 12.68 -4.42 17.70
N GLN A 144 12.10 -5.60 17.93
CA GLN A 144 12.56 -6.55 18.94
C GLN A 144 13.92 -7.15 18.54
N GLU A 145 14.80 -7.32 19.52
CA GLU A 145 16.06 -8.04 19.32
C GLU A 145 15.77 -9.49 18.91
N CYS A 146 16.47 -9.98 17.90
CA CYS A 146 16.44 -11.37 17.52
C CYS A 146 17.07 -12.19 18.65
N ASN A 147 16.26 -12.97 19.37
CA ASN A 147 16.72 -13.99 20.31
C ASN A 147 16.74 -15.37 19.63
#